data_AF-A0AAW1BAH3-F1
#
_entry.id   AF-A0AAW1BAH3-F1
#
_cell.length_a   1.000
_cell.length_b   1.000
_cell.length_c   1.000
_cell.angle_alpha   90.00
_cell.angle_beta   90.00
_cell.angle_gamma   90.00
#
_symmetry.space_group_name_H-M   'P 1'
#
loop_
_entity.id
_entity.type
_entity.pdbx_description
1 polymer ?
#
loop_
_entity_poly.entity_id
_entity_poly.type
_entity_poly.pdbx_seq_one_letter_code
_entity_poly.pdbx_strand_id
1 'polypeptide(L)' 'MASKIWTPDTFFHNGKKSVAHNMTMPNKLLRIQDDGTLLYTMRLTVQAECPMHLEDFPMDAHSCPLKFGS' A
#
# COMPACT_ATOMS: atom_id res chain seq x y z
N MET A 1 16.39 -4.83 -12.88
CA MET A 1 17.31 -4.63 -11.74
C MET A 1 16.56 -4.71 -10.41
N ALA A 2 15.50 -3.91 -10.22
CA ALA A 2 14.68 -3.97 -9.00
C ALA A 2 14.10 -5.36 -8.68
N SER A 3 13.72 -6.16 -9.68
CA SER A 3 13.23 -7.54 -9.50
C SER A 3 14.30 -8.57 -9.10
N LYS A 4 15.58 -8.18 -9.01
CA LYS A 4 16.71 -9.03 -8.61
C LYS A 4 17.24 -8.69 -7.22
N ILE A 5 16.69 -7.66 -6.58
CA ILE A 5 17.06 -7.21 -5.25
C ILE A 5 15.94 -7.64 -4.31
N TRP A 6 16.28 -8.12 -3.12
CA TRP A 6 15.27 -8.46 -2.12
C TRP A 6 14.43 -7.23 -1.79
N THR A 7 13.11 -7.40 -1.81
CA THR A 7 12.14 -6.40 -1.37
C THR A 7 11.23 -7.04 -0.33
N PRO A 8 10.83 -6.32 0.74
CA PRO A 8 9.91 -6.86 1.73
C PRO A 8 8.58 -7.23 1.07
N ASP A 9 7.96 -8.28 1.57
CA ASP A 9 6.68 -8.86 1.15
C ASP A 9 5.48 -8.16 1.81
N THR A 10 5.52 -6.83 1.88
CA THR A 10 4.48 -6.04 2.54
C THR A 10 3.11 -6.20 1.87
N PHE A 11 2.10 -6.61 2.64
CA PHE A 11 0.72 -6.75 2.20
C PHE A 11 -0.25 -5.98 3.10
N PHE A 12 -1.46 -5.70 2.60
CA PHE A 12 -2.52 -5.04 3.38
C PHE A 12 -3.39 -6.08 4.09
N HIS A 13 -3.34 -6.14 5.42
CA HIS A 13 -4.10 -7.11 6.22
C HIS A 13 -5.61 -6.96 6.03
N ASN A 14 -6.09 -5.73 5.85
CA ASN A 14 -7.50 -5.44 5.58
C ASN A 14 -7.76 -5.09 4.09
N GLY A 15 -6.86 -5.47 3.18
CA GLY A 15 -7.05 -5.26 1.74
C GLY A 15 -8.06 -6.24 1.15
N LYS A 16 -9.17 -5.75 0.62
CA LYS A 16 -10.14 -6.58 -0.15
C LYS A 16 -9.68 -6.76 -1.59
N LYS A 17 -9.16 -5.69 -2.19
CA LYS A 17 -8.58 -5.69 -3.54
C LYS A 17 -7.53 -4.60 -3.62
N SER A 18 -6.39 -4.89 -4.23
CA SER A 18 -5.35 -3.88 -4.46
C SER A 18 -4.78 -4.01 -5.87
N VAL A 19 -4.49 -2.88 -6.49
CA VAL A 19 -3.95 -2.80 -7.86
C VAL A 19 -2.64 -2.03 -7.83
N ALA A 20 -1.58 -2.66 -8.35
CA ALA A 20 -0.33 -1.98 -8.64
C ALA A 20 -0.41 -1.34 -10.03
N HIS A 21 -0.17 -0.03 -10.10
CA HIS A 21 -0.25 0.71 -11.36
C HIS A 21 0.94 0.36 -12.27
N ASN A 22 0.66 0.15 -13.55
CA ASN A 22 1.66 -0.28 -14.54
C ASN A 22 1.60 0.46 -15.89
N MET A 23 0.88 1.58 -15.98
CA MET A 23 0.70 2.34 -17.21
C MET A 23 1.37 3.72 -17.10
N THR A 24 2.19 4.16 -18.07
CA THR A 24 2.67 3.44 -19.28
C THR A 24 3.78 2.42 -19.02
N MET A 25 4.38 2.47 -17.83
CA MET A 25 5.37 1.51 -17.31
C MET A 25 5.02 1.16 -15.87
N PRO A 26 5.53 0.04 -15.30
CA PRO A 26 5.41 -0.27 -13.87
C PRO A 26 5.77 0.93 -13.00
N ASN A 27 4.82 1.46 -12.23
CA ASN A 27 5.03 2.63 -11.36
C ASN A 27 5.78 2.22 -10.08
N LYS A 28 7.03 1.79 -10.26
CA LYS A 28 7.96 1.37 -9.21
C LYS A 28 9.29 2.08 -9.42
N LEU A 29 9.86 2.64 -8.36
CA LEU A 29 11.17 3.29 -8.38
C LEU A 29 12.05 2.68 -7.29
N LEU A 30 13.24 2.24 -7.67
CA LEU A 30 14.29 1.80 -6.74
C LEU A 30 15.48 2.76 -6.87
N ARG A 31 15.89 3.36 -5.75
CA ARG A 31 17.14 4.14 -5.63
C ARG A 31 18.06 3.45 -4.63
N ILE A 32 19.34 3.41 -4.95
CA ILE A 32 20.40 2.87 -4.10
C ILE A 32 21.32 4.04 -3.79
N GLN A 33 21.50 4.36 -2.51
CA GLN A 33 22.46 5.35 -2.05
C GLN A 33 23.87 4.73 -1.96
N ASP A 34 24.90 5.56 -1.93
CA ASP A 34 26.30 5.10 -1.94
C ASP A 34 26.67 4.27 -0.69
N ASP A 35 25.93 4.45 0.41
CA ASP A 35 26.04 3.67 1.65
C ASP A 35 25.29 2.32 1.61
N GLY A 36 24.62 2.02 0.50
CA GLY A 36 23.81 0.82 0.31
C GLY A 36 22.34 0.95 0.74
N THR A 37 21.92 2.10 1.28
CA THR A 37 20.52 2.33 1.69
C THR A 37 19.60 2.35 0.47
N LEU A 38 18.54 1.53 0.51
CA LEU A 38 17.55 1.40 -0.56
C LEU A 38 16.31 2.25 -0.28
N LEU A 39 15.88 3.02 -1.27
CA LEU A 39 14.55 3.62 -1.31
C LEU A 39 13.73 2.95 -2.41
N TYR A 40 12.64 2.29 -2.02
CA TYR A 40 11.71 1.65 -2.95
C TYR A 40 10.31 2.24 -2.80
N THR A 41 9.78 2.84 -3.86
CA THR A 41 8.45 3.42 -3.89
C THR A 41 7.60 2.79 -4.99
N MET A 42 6.30 2.67 -4.75
CA MET A 42 5.34 2.18 -5.74
C MET A 42 4.01 2.92 -5.65
N ARG A 43 3.29 3.00 -6.78
CA ARG A 43 1.93 3.53 -6.81
C ARG A 43 0.92 2.39 -6.71
N LEU A 44 0.05 2.44 -5.70
CA LEU A 44 -1.00 1.46 -5.44
C LEU A 44 -2.38 2.13 -5.37
N THR A 45 -3.41 1.42 -5.84
CA THR A 45 -4.79 1.66 -5.42
C THR A 45 -5.20 0.54 -4.49
N VAL A 46 -5.56 0.86 -3.25
CA VAL A 46 -5.92 -0.12 -2.23
C VAL A 46 -7.39 0.07 -1.85
N GLN A 47 -8.19 -0.95 -2.12
CA GLN A 47 -9.54 -1.07 -1.59
C GLN A 47 -9.46 -1.81 -0.26
N ALA A 48 -9.36 -1.05 0.83
CA ALA A 48 -9.30 -1.58 2.18
C ALA A 48 -10.69 -1.71 2.80
N GLU A 49 -10.81 -2.61 3.76
CA GLU A 49 -12.00 -2.75 4.60
C GLU A 49 -11.99 -1.71 5.71
N CYS A 50 -13.13 -1.02 5.84
CA CYS A 50 -13.44 -0.15 6.97
C CYS A 50 -14.76 -0.62 7.60
N PRO A 51 -14.72 -1.28 8.77
CA PRO A 51 -15.94 -1.56 9.53
C PRO A 51 -16.47 -0.24 10.10
N MET A 52 -17.72 0.10 9.76
CA MET A 52 -18.41 1.32 10.21
C MET A 52 -19.57 0.94 11.11
N HIS A 53 -19.82 1.74 12.15
CA HIS A 53 -20.95 1.60 13.07
C HIS A 53 -21.97 2.71 12.80
N LEU A 54 -23.00 2.41 11.99
CA LEU A 54 -23.95 3.40 11.45
C LEU A 54 -25.12 3.70 12.38
N GLU A 55 -24.93 3.63 13.69
CA GLU A 55 -25.99 3.79 14.69
C GLU A 55 -26.50 5.25 14.75
N ASP A 56 -25.60 6.22 14.57
CA ASP A 56 -25.89 7.67 14.67
C ASP A 56 -26.02 8.38 13.31
N PHE A 57 -26.40 7.66 12.25
CA PHE A 57 -26.49 8.22 10.90
C PHE A 57 -27.44 9.45 10.85
N PRO A 58 -27.07 10.57 10.19
CA PRO A 58 -25.86 10.81 9.40
C PRO A 58 -24.73 11.55 10.16
N MET A 59 -24.81 11.64 11.48
CA MET A 59 -23.89 12.40 12.34
C MET A 59 -22.90 11.48 13.08
N ASP A 60 -22.64 10.30 12.52
CA ASP A 60 -21.68 9.33 13.00
C ASP A 60 -20.25 9.71 12.61
N ALA A 61 -19.27 9.17 13.33
CA ALA A 61 -17.84 9.38 13.08
C ALA A 61 -17.14 8.03 12.97
N HIS A 62 -16.30 7.87 11.94
CA HIS A 62 -15.61 6.63 11.63
C HIS A 62 -14.10 6.85 11.50
N SER A 63 -13.31 5.90 12.02
CA SER A 63 -11.87 5.83 11.78
C SER A 63 -11.57 4.60 10.94
N CYS A 64 -11.18 4.80 9.68
CA CYS A 64 -10.88 3.71 8.76
C CYS A 64 -9.39 3.36 8.81
N PRO A 65 -9.01 2.17 9.33
CA PRO A 65 -7.60 1.80 9.44
C PRO A 65 -7.03 1.36 8.10
N LEU A 66 -5.73 1.60 7.91
CA LEU A 66 -4.95 0.97 6.84
C LEU A 66 -3.85 0.14 7.50
N LYS A 67 -4.03 -1.17 7.52
CA LYS A 67 -3.12 -2.10 8.23
C LYS A 67 -2.25 -2.81 7.20
N PHE A 68 -0.94 -2.69 7.31
CA PHE A 68 0.03 -3.37 6.45
C PHE A 68 1.22 -3.90 7.24
N GLY A 69 1.82 -4.98 6.75
CA GLY A 69 2.92 -5.69 7.40
C GLY A 69 3.49 -6.75 6.46
N SER A 70 4.53 -7.44 6.93
CA SER A 70 5.07 -8.67 6.34
C SER A 70 4.30 -9.88 6.87
#